data_AF-A0A3D6E0A5-F1
#
_entry.id   AF-A0A3D6E0A5-F1
#
_cell.length_a   1.000
_cell.length_b   1.000
_cell.length_c   1.000
_cell.angle_alpha   90.00
_cell.angle_beta   90.00
_cell.angle_gamma   90.00
#
_symmetry.space_group_name_H-M   'P 1'
#
loop_
_entity.id
_entity.type
_entity.pdbx_description
1 polymer ?
#
loop_
_entity_poly.entity_id
_entity_poly.type
_entity_poly.pdbx_seq_one_letter_code
_entity_poly.pdbx_strand_id
1 'polypeptide(L)'
;DWFELTNTGAVAVNLGGWSMDDSSATAGVAPLTGIASIAAGESVIFIEGSSSLNATFLSTWFGSNAPAGLQIGNYAGSGVGLSTSGDAVNVFNAGGVSQASVSFGASTAGVTFDNAAGLSGSISQLSAVGVNGAFLSADGNEIGSPGAIAAVPEADTYAMMLAGLGLIGAALRKRQA
;
A
#
# COMPACT_ATOMS: atom_id res chain seq x y z
N ASP A 1 -6.38 9.53 -10.23
CA ASP A 1 -5.37 8.54 -9.81
C ASP A 1 -5.76 7.79 -8.54
N TRP A 2 -4.92 6.88 -8.06
CA TRP A 2 -5.12 6.21 -6.77
C TRP A 2 -3.79 5.74 -6.18
N PHE A 3 -3.76 5.53 -4.87
CA PHE A 3 -2.67 4.88 -4.16
C PHE A 3 -3.20 3.97 -3.05
N GLU A 4 -2.35 3.07 -2.55
CA GLU A 4 -2.64 2.20 -1.40
C GLU A 4 -1.78 2.63 -0.21
N LEU A 5 -2.35 2.56 0.98
CA LEU A 5 -1.64 2.78 2.25
C LEU A 5 -1.79 1.55 3.13
N THR A 6 -0.66 0.95 3.49
CA THR A 6 -0.61 -0.22 4.38
C THR A 6 -0.14 0.18 5.75
N ASN A 7 -0.86 -0.24 6.79
CA ASN A 7 -0.36 -0.15 8.16
C ASN A 7 0.50 -1.37 8.47
N THR A 8 1.81 -1.23 8.40
CA THR A 8 2.76 -2.31 8.71
C THR A 8 2.98 -2.50 10.21
N GLY A 9 2.42 -1.63 11.05
CA GLY A 9 2.54 -1.71 12.50
C GLY A 9 1.61 -2.74 13.15
N ALA A 10 1.82 -2.97 14.44
CA ALA A 10 1.06 -3.95 15.23
C ALA A 10 -0.25 -3.41 15.84
N VAL A 11 -0.57 -2.13 15.65
CA VAL A 11 -1.75 -1.47 16.23
C VAL A 11 -2.51 -0.67 15.17
N ALA A 12 -3.81 -0.52 15.38
CA ALA A 12 -4.63 0.29 14.48
C ALA A 12 -4.20 1.77 14.50
N VAL A 13 -4.15 2.38 13.31
CA VAL A 13 -3.81 3.79 13.11
C VAL A 13 -5.07 4.57 12.77
N ASN A 14 -5.33 5.65 13.50
CA ASN A 14 -6.43 6.57 13.21
C ASN A 14 -6.00 7.58 12.13
N LEU A 15 -6.82 7.73 11.08
CA LEU A 15 -6.54 8.60 9.94
C LEU A 15 -7.25 9.97 10.02
N GLY A 16 -7.91 10.27 11.13
CA GLY A 16 -8.61 11.53 11.34
C GLY A 16 -7.67 12.72 11.14
N GLY A 17 -8.00 13.56 10.15
CA GLY A 17 -7.20 14.75 9.80
C GLY A 17 -5.94 14.47 8.98
N TRP A 18 -5.72 13.24 8.52
CA TRP A 18 -4.62 12.93 7.61
C TRP A 18 -4.87 13.54 6.23
N SER A 19 -3.77 13.79 5.52
CA SER A 19 -3.78 14.35 4.17
C SER A 19 -2.69 13.70 3.32
N MET A 20 -2.89 13.71 2.01
CA MET A 20 -1.82 13.45 1.05
C MET A 20 -1.49 14.70 0.25
N ASP A 21 -0.33 14.67 -0.38
CA ASP A 21 0.06 15.59 -1.45
C ASP A 21 0.99 14.89 -2.44
N ASP A 22 1.11 15.46 -3.63
CA ASP A 22 1.97 14.96 -4.70
C ASP A 22 3.43 15.43 -4.52
N SER A 23 4.15 15.69 -5.61
CA SER A 23 5.52 16.21 -5.62
C SER A 23 5.75 17.48 -4.79
N SER A 24 4.71 18.28 -4.50
CA SER A 24 4.88 19.48 -3.66
C SER A 24 5.13 19.15 -2.18
N ALA A 25 4.73 17.96 -1.72
CA ALA A 25 4.95 17.44 -0.38
C ALA A 25 4.48 18.38 0.75
N THR A 26 3.33 19.03 0.56
CA THR A 26 2.74 19.99 1.49
C THR A 26 1.62 19.34 2.29
N ALA A 27 1.76 19.30 3.61
CA ALA A 27 0.72 18.78 4.50
C ALA A 27 -0.57 19.61 4.42
N GLY A 28 -1.72 18.95 4.50
CA GLY A 28 -3.05 19.57 4.56
C GLY A 28 -3.67 19.94 3.21
N VAL A 29 -3.01 19.65 2.08
CA VAL A 29 -3.50 20.01 0.74
C VAL A 29 -4.69 19.16 0.30
N ALA A 30 -4.58 17.82 0.36
CA ALA A 30 -5.66 16.90 -0.02
C ALA A 30 -6.04 15.99 1.16
N PRO A 31 -7.10 16.30 1.92
CA PRO A 31 -7.54 15.48 3.04
C PRO A 31 -7.91 14.05 2.61
N LEU A 32 -7.50 13.07 3.41
CA LEU A 32 -7.91 11.68 3.26
C LEU A 32 -9.28 11.49 3.91
N THR A 33 -10.24 10.99 3.14
CA THR A 33 -11.65 10.86 3.55
C THR A 33 -12.18 9.45 3.31
N GLY A 34 -13.28 9.09 3.96
CA GLY A 34 -13.96 7.80 3.78
C GLY A 34 -13.42 6.64 4.64
N ILE A 35 -12.24 6.80 5.25
CA ILE A 35 -11.59 5.78 6.10
C ILE A 35 -11.21 6.40 7.44
N ALA A 36 -11.71 5.83 8.54
CA ALA A 36 -11.44 6.34 9.89
C ALA A 36 -10.15 5.77 10.49
N SER A 37 -9.86 4.50 10.23
CA SER A 37 -8.69 3.81 10.76
C SER A 37 -8.25 2.66 9.87
N ILE A 38 -6.95 2.37 9.92
CA ILE A 38 -6.34 1.19 9.29
C ILE A 38 -5.90 0.24 10.40
N ALA A 39 -6.43 -0.98 10.42
CA ALA A 39 -6.02 -2.04 11.35
C ALA A 39 -4.55 -2.46 11.14
N ALA A 40 -3.97 -3.17 12.11
CA ALA A 40 -2.63 -3.72 11.97
C ALA A 40 -2.57 -4.70 10.78
N GLY A 41 -1.62 -4.49 9.87
CA GLY A 41 -1.46 -5.28 8.65
C GLY A 41 -2.52 -5.02 7.56
N GLU A 42 -3.43 -4.06 7.75
CA GLU A 42 -4.44 -3.73 6.75
C GLU A 42 -3.89 -2.78 5.69
N SER A 43 -4.32 -3.00 4.45
CA SER A 43 -4.14 -2.10 3.32
C SER A 43 -5.46 -1.43 2.96
N VAL A 44 -5.42 -0.13 2.69
CA VAL A 44 -6.58 0.64 2.24
C VAL A 44 -6.27 1.44 0.99
N ILE A 45 -7.30 1.76 0.21
CA ILE A 45 -7.14 2.43 -1.09
C ILE A 45 -7.68 3.85 -0.99
N PHE A 46 -6.94 4.79 -1.56
CA PHE A 46 -7.39 6.18 -1.71
C PHE A 46 -7.43 6.55 -3.20
N ILE A 47 -8.61 6.95 -3.66
CA ILE A 47 -8.85 7.35 -5.06
C ILE A 47 -8.99 8.86 -5.13
N GLU A 48 -8.30 9.47 -6.09
CA GLU A 48 -8.47 10.88 -6.39
C GLU A 48 -9.90 11.15 -6.90
N GLY A 49 -10.61 12.05 -6.22
CA GLY A 49 -11.97 12.44 -6.53
C GLY A 49 -12.89 12.24 -5.34
N SER A 50 -14.10 11.73 -5.61
CA SER A 50 -15.13 11.55 -4.59
C SER A 50 -15.58 10.10 -4.51
N SER A 51 -16.35 9.78 -3.47
CA SER A 51 -16.88 8.43 -3.23
C SER A 51 -17.74 7.88 -4.37
N SER A 52 -18.20 8.72 -5.29
CA SER A 52 -18.89 8.29 -6.52
C SER A 52 -18.03 7.38 -7.41
N LEU A 53 -16.70 7.44 -7.30
CA LEU A 53 -15.77 6.62 -8.10
C LEU A 53 -15.53 5.22 -7.50
N ASN A 54 -15.85 5.02 -6.22
CA ASN A 54 -15.47 3.81 -5.48
C ASN A 54 -16.12 2.55 -6.09
N ALA A 55 -17.39 2.64 -6.49
CA ALA A 55 -18.09 1.53 -7.13
C ALA A 55 -17.48 1.16 -8.50
N THR A 56 -17.09 2.17 -9.29
CA THR A 56 -16.41 1.96 -10.58
C THR A 56 -15.07 1.28 -10.37
N PHE A 57 -14.26 1.78 -9.42
CA PHE A 57 -12.98 1.16 -9.08
C PHE A 57 -13.13 -0.30 -8.69
N LEU A 58 -14.10 -0.61 -7.82
CA LEU A 58 -14.39 -1.99 -7.41
C LEU A 58 -14.78 -2.87 -8.60
N SER A 59 -15.64 -2.37 -9.48
CA SER A 59 -16.07 -3.10 -10.67
C SER A 59 -14.92 -3.34 -11.65
N THR A 60 -14.04 -2.36 -11.86
CA THR A 60 -12.88 -2.48 -12.76
C THR A 60 -11.88 -3.50 -12.23
N TRP A 61 -11.49 -3.38 -10.95
CA TRP A 61 -10.45 -4.23 -10.40
C TRP A 61 -10.95 -5.63 -10.04
N PHE A 62 -12.12 -5.73 -9.42
CA PHE A 62 -12.58 -6.98 -8.81
C PHE A 62 -13.83 -7.58 -9.46
N GLY A 63 -14.53 -6.83 -10.32
CA GLY A 63 -15.82 -7.24 -10.87
C GLY A 63 -16.81 -7.54 -9.74
N SER A 64 -17.35 -8.76 -9.72
CA SER A 64 -18.24 -9.24 -8.66
C SER A 64 -17.52 -9.82 -7.43
N ASN A 65 -16.19 -9.85 -7.42
CA ASN A 65 -15.38 -10.56 -6.41
C ASN A 65 -14.55 -9.61 -5.53
N ALA A 66 -15.09 -8.42 -5.23
CA ALA A 66 -14.42 -7.48 -4.31
C ALA A 66 -14.20 -8.12 -2.92
N PRO A 67 -12.99 -8.01 -2.34
CA PRO A 67 -12.71 -8.53 -1.01
C PRO A 67 -13.65 -7.93 0.03
N ALA A 68 -14.24 -8.78 0.87
CA ALA A 68 -15.04 -8.32 1.99
C ALA A 68 -14.17 -7.52 2.96
N GLY A 69 -14.61 -6.31 3.31
CA GLY A 69 -13.88 -5.42 4.22
C GLY A 69 -12.81 -4.55 3.55
N LEU A 70 -12.62 -4.62 2.23
CA LEU A 70 -11.76 -3.67 1.53
C LEU A 70 -12.26 -2.24 1.76
N GLN A 71 -11.44 -1.42 2.40
CA GLN A 71 -11.76 -0.01 2.63
C GLN A 71 -11.26 0.85 1.47
N ILE A 72 -12.16 1.69 0.95
CA ILE A 72 -11.86 2.67 -0.09
C ILE A 72 -12.25 4.06 0.41
N GLY A 73 -11.26 4.92 0.45
CA GLY A 73 -11.38 6.34 0.73
C GLY A 73 -11.04 7.18 -0.49
N ASN A 74 -11.05 8.49 -0.29
CA ASN A 74 -10.84 9.45 -1.35
C ASN A 74 -9.97 10.62 -0.90
N TYR A 75 -9.33 11.26 -1.86
CA TYR A 75 -8.68 12.57 -1.70
C TYR A 75 -9.03 13.46 -2.89
N ALA A 76 -9.08 14.76 -2.67
CA ALA A 76 -9.26 15.73 -3.75
C ALA A 76 -8.68 17.06 -3.31
N GLY A 77 -8.26 17.87 -4.28
CA GLY A 77 -7.66 19.17 -4.04
C GLY A 77 -7.32 19.87 -5.35
N SER A 78 -7.17 21.19 -5.31
CA SER A 78 -6.65 21.91 -6.47
C SER A 78 -5.16 21.67 -6.58
N GLY A 79 -4.70 21.19 -7.73
CA GLY A 79 -3.28 20.99 -7.99
C GLY A 79 -2.69 19.72 -7.37
N VAL A 80 -3.55 18.77 -6.94
CA VAL A 80 -3.12 17.41 -6.60
C VAL A 80 -3.46 16.48 -7.78
N GLY A 81 -2.59 15.53 -8.07
CA GLY A 81 -2.76 14.52 -9.12
C GLY A 81 -1.46 13.77 -9.34
N LEU A 82 -1.49 12.61 -10.00
CA LEU A 82 -0.28 11.84 -10.29
C LEU A 82 0.05 11.87 -11.78
N SER A 83 1.27 12.33 -12.10
CA SER A 83 1.76 12.38 -13.48
C SER A 83 2.35 11.06 -13.97
N THR A 84 2.08 10.73 -15.23
CA THR A 84 2.70 9.58 -15.92
C THR A 84 4.18 9.78 -16.24
N SER A 85 4.70 11.02 -16.19
CA SER A 85 6.14 11.30 -16.41
C SER A 85 6.99 11.10 -15.14
N GLY A 86 6.36 10.79 -14.02
CA GLY A 86 6.97 10.72 -12.70
C GLY A 86 6.36 11.74 -11.74
N ASP A 87 6.20 11.32 -10.49
CA ASP A 87 5.56 12.08 -9.43
C ASP A 87 5.93 11.52 -8.04
N ALA A 88 5.24 11.97 -7.00
CA ALA A 88 5.35 11.45 -5.65
C ALA A 88 3.99 11.26 -4.97
N VAL A 89 3.97 10.41 -3.95
CA VAL A 89 2.88 10.32 -2.98
C VAL A 89 3.48 10.59 -1.61
N ASN A 90 3.01 11.65 -0.96
CA ASN A 90 3.43 12.05 0.38
C ASN A 90 2.22 12.05 1.31
N VAL A 91 2.25 11.24 2.36
CA VAL A 91 1.16 11.11 3.32
C VAL A 91 1.57 11.73 4.65
N PHE A 92 0.70 12.58 5.20
CA PHE A 92 0.92 13.31 6.44
C PHE A 92 -0.19 13.00 7.43
N ASN A 93 0.17 12.89 8.71
CA ASN A 93 -0.81 12.83 9.79
C ASN A 93 -1.43 14.21 10.07
N ALA A 94 -2.40 14.27 10.99
CA ALA A 94 -3.08 15.51 11.37
C ALA A 94 -2.17 16.61 11.96
N GLY A 95 -0.99 16.25 12.45
CA GLY A 95 0.03 17.20 12.91
C GLY A 95 0.95 17.71 11.80
N GLY A 96 0.74 17.29 10.54
CA GLY A 96 1.58 17.65 9.41
C GLY A 96 2.90 16.87 9.32
N VAL A 97 3.04 15.77 10.07
CA VAL A 97 4.25 14.95 10.04
C VAL A 97 4.12 13.89 8.96
N SER A 98 5.11 13.81 8.06
CA SER A 98 5.18 12.77 7.03
C SER A 98 5.22 11.38 7.67
N GLN A 99 4.33 10.50 7.22
CA GLN A 99 4.19 9.11 7.66
C GLN A 99 4.65 8.13 6.58
N ALA A 100 4.45 8.49 5.31
CA ALA A 100 4.93 7.74 4.16
C ALA A 100 5.28 8.72 3.03
N SER A 101 6.32 8.40 2.27
CA SER A 101 6.75 9.21 1.14
C SER A 101 7.42 8.33 0.11
N VAL A 102 6.89 8.32 -1.11
CA VAL A 102 7.51 7.66 -2.25
C VAL A 102 7.55 8.60 -3.45
N SER A 103 8.56 8.44 -4.30
CA SER A 103 8.61 9.05 -5.63
C SER A 103 8.78 7.99 -6.70
N PHE A 104 8.32 8.26 -7.91
CA PHE A 104 8.41 7.32 -9.01
C PHE A 104 8.72 8.06 -10.31
N GLY A 105 9.34 7.33 -11.26
CA GLY A 105 9.64 7.84 -12.59
C GLY A 105 8.47 7.64 -13.56
N ALA A 106 8.77 7.61 -14.86
CA ALA A 106 7.73 7.42 -15.87
C ALA A 106 6.93 6.11 -15.64
N SER A 107 5.61 6.22 -15.65
CA SER A 107 4.70 5.09 -15.48
C SER A 107 4.63 4.23 -16.75
N THR A 108 4.48 2.92 -16.58
CA THR A 108 4.12 2.03 -17.69
C THR A 108 2.61 1.87 -17.72
N ALA A 109 1.99 2.11 -18.88
CA ALA A 109 0.54 1.98 -19.03
C ALA A 109 0.07 0.56 -18.67
N GLY A 110 -1.01 0.46 -17.89
CA GLY A 110 -1.62 -0.80 -17.51
C GLY A 110 -0.89 -1.57 -16.39
N VAL A 111 0.13 -1.00 -15.74
CA VAL A 111 0.78 -1.64 -14.58
C VAL A 111 1.03 -0.64 -13.46
N THR A 112 0.81 -1.05 -12.21
CA THR A 112 1.07 -0.20 -11.05
C THR A 112 2.54 -0.28 -10.63
N PHE A 113 3.00 0.71 -9.86
CA PHE A 113 4.21 0.54 -9.07
C PHE A 113 3.91 -0.39 -7.89
N ASP A 114 4.87 -1.26 -7.57
CA ASP A 114 4.86 -2.16 -6.43
C ASP A 114 5.83 -1.64 -5.38
N ASN A 115 5.35 -1.51 -4.14
CA ASN A 115 6.17 -1.17 -2.98
C ASN A 115 5.92 -2.11 -1.80
N ALA A 116 5.72 -3.41 -2.06
CA ALA A 116 5.57 -4.41 -0.99
C ALA A 116 6.80 -4.50 -0.07
N ALA A 117 7.96 -4.01 -0.54
CA ALA A 117 9.16 -3.87 0.26
C ALA A 117 9.09 -2.76 1.33
N GLY A 118 8.05 -1.91 1.31
CA GLY A 118 7.86 -0.84 2.29
C GLY A 118 8.92 0.26 2.22
N LEU A 119 9.41 0.57 1.01
CA LEU A 119 10.43 1.59 0.82
C LEU A 119 9.86 3.00 0.97
N SER A 120 10.73 3.91 1.41
CA SER A 120 10.53 5.36 1.29
C SER A 120 11.48 5.93 0.23
N GLY A 121 11.08 7.00 -0.44
CA GLY A 121 11.82 7.60 -1.54
C GLY A 121 11.52 6.94 -2.88
N SER A 122 12.53 6.84 -3.76
CA SER A 122 12.28 6.40 -5.14
C SER A 122 11.96 4.92 -5.27
N ILE A 123 10.82 4.61 -5.88
CA ILE A 123 10.38 3.27 -6.24
C ILE A 123 10.34 3.11 -7.77
N SER A 124 10.56 1.89 -8.24
CA SER A 124 10.58 1.57 -9.68
C SER A 124 10.12 0.16 -10.03
N GLN A 125 9.87 -0.69 -9.02
CA GLN A 125 9.33 -2.02 -9.25
C GLN A 125 7.92 -1.90 -9.80
N LEU A 126 7.63 -2.65 -10.87
CA LEU A 126 6.30 -2.72 -11.46
C LEU A 126 5.61 -4.00 -11.00
N SER A 127 4.29 -3.93 -10.84
CA SER A 127 3.45 -5.07 -10.51
C SER A 127 3.54 -6.15 -11.60
N ALA A 128 3.52 -7.42 -11.18
CA ALA A 128 3.44 -8.57 -12.08
C ALA A 128 2.47 -9.60 -11.50
N VAL A 129 1.65 -10.23 -12.36
CA VAL A 129 0.64 -11.21 -11.91
C VAL A 129 1.29 -12.31 -11.07
N GLY A 130 0.74 -12.55 -9.88
CA GLY A 130 1.21 -13.55 -8.93
C GLY A 130 2.36 -13.09 -8.02
N VAL A 131 2.85 -11.86 -8.17
CA VAL A 131 3.91 -11.27 -7.33
C VAL A 131 3.27 -10.30 -6.35
N ASN A 132 3.59 -10.42 -5.04
CA ASN A 132 3.14 -9.50 -3.99
C ASN A 132 1.62 -9.22 -3.98
N GLY A 133 0.82 -10.23 -4.31
CA GLY A 133 -0.63 -10.10 -4.37
C GLY A 133 -1.16 -9.42 -5.64
N ALA A 134 -0.32 -9.09 -6.62
CA ALA A 134 -0.76 -8.49 -7.87
C ALA A 134 -1.51 -9.49 -8.76
N PHE A 135 -2.54 -8.99 -9.42
CA PHE A 135 -3.42 -9.73 -10.31
C PHE A 135 -3.82 -8.86 -11.51
N LEU A 136 -4.40 -9.50 -12.53
CA LEU A 136 -5.02 -8.79 -13.65
C LEU A 136 -6.42 -8.32 -13.22
N SER A 137 -6.67 -7.03 -13.34
CA SER A 137 -7.99 -6.39 -13.17
C SER A 137 -9.11 -7.17 -13.88
N ALA A 138 -10.32 -7.08 -13.34
CA ALA A 138 -11.47 -7.82 -13.86
C ALA A 138 -11.88 -7.41 -15.28
N ASP A 139 -11.56 -6.18 -15.71
CA ASP A 139 -11.78 -5.72 -17.08
C ASP A 139 -10.64 -6.11 -18.04
N GLY A 140 -9.52 -6.63 -17.51
CA GLY A 140 -8.40 -7.17 -18.26
C GLY A 140 -7.36 -6.14 -18.72
N ASN A 141 -7.40 -4.90 -18.23
CA ASN A 141 -6.58 -3.81 -18.75
C ASN A 141 -5.35 -3.48 -17.88
N GLU A 142 -5.47 -3.58 -16.56
CA GLU A 142 -4.40 -3.28 -15.62
C GLU A 142 -3.92 -4.48 -14.81
N ILE A 143 -2.62 -4.50 -14.48
CA ILE A 143 -2.01 -5.36 -13.46
C ILE A 143 -1.68 -4.50 -12.25
N GLY A 144 -2.02 -5.00 -11.06
CA GLY A 144 -1.75 -4.32 -9.80
C GLY A 144 -2.21 -5.16 -8.62
N SER A 145 -1.94 -4.70 -7.40
CA SER A 145 -2.24 -5.42 -6.16
C SER A 145 -3.19 -4.68 -5.19
N PRO A 146 -4.24 -3.96 -5.66
CA PRO A 146 -5.06 -3.14 -4.78
C PRO A 146 -5.66 -3.98 -3.63
N GLY A 147 -5.37 -3.59 -2.40
CA GLY A 147 -5.88 -4.22 -1.19
C GLY A 147 -5.25 -5.59 -0.87
N ALA A 148 -4.16 -5.97 -1.54
CA ALA A 148 -3.57 -7.31 -1.46
C ALA A 148 -2.09 -7.34 -1.06
N ILE A 149 -1.46 -6.18 -0.81
CA ILE A 149 -0.08 -6.15 -0.33
C ILE A 149 -0.04 -6.75 1.09
N ALA A 150 0.37 -8.01 1.17
CA ALA A 150 0.74 -8.62 2.44
C ALA A 150 1.96 -7.86 2.97
N ALA A 151 1.79 -7.14 4.09
CA ALA A 151 2.93 -6.65 4.85
C ALA A 151 3.87 -7.83 5.07
N VAL A 152 5.08 -7.75 4.50
CA VAL A 152 6.12 -8.75 4.71
C VAL A 152 6.27 -8.91 6.23
N PRO A 153 6.15 -10.12 6.80
CA PRO A 153 6.41 -10.30 8.23
C PRO A 153 7.80 -9.76 8.53
N GLU A 154 7.90 -8.84 9.49
CA GLU A 154 9.16 -8.15 9.80
C GLU A 154 10.29 -9.18 9.97
N ALA A 155 11.53 -8.79 9.61
CA ALA A 155 12.71 -9.66 9.57
C ALA A 155 12.90 -10.52 10.84
N ASP A 156 12.38 -10.09 11.98
CA ASP A 156 12.35 -10.84 13.25
C ASP A 156 11.60 -12.17 13.16
N THR A 157 10.58 -12.29 12.31
CA THR A 157 9.87 -13.56 12.07
C THR A 157 10.79 -14.58 11.41
N TYR A 158 11.62 -14.14 10.46
CA TYR A 158 12.61 -14.99 9.81
C TYR A 158 13.80 -15.29 10.72
N ALA A 159 14.26 -14.30 11.50
CA ALA A 159 15.32 -14.49 12.49
C ALA A 159 14.91 -15.49 13.58
N MET A 160 13.67 -15.42 14.07
CA MET A 160 13.13 -16.36 15.05
C MET A 160 12.87 -17.75 14.47
N MET A 161 12.43 -17.85 13.20
CA MET A 161 12.30 -19.13 12.50
C MET A 161 13.67 -19.81 12.29
N LEU A 162 14.68 -19.06 11.85
CA LEU A 162 16.05 -19.54 11.67
C LEU A 162 16.73 -19.88 13.00
N ALA A 163 16.54 -19.05 14.03
CA ALA A 163 17.04 -19.32 15.38
C ALA A 163 16.39 -20.59 15.99
N GLY A 164 15.08 -20.78 15.79
CA GLY A 164 14.36 -21.99 16.19
C GLY A 164 14.92 -23.26 15.54
N LEU A 165 15.16 -23.22 14.23
CA LEU A 165 15.77 -24.35 13.49
C LEU A 165 17.23 -24.62 13.92
N GLY A 166 18.01 -23.57 14.17
CA GLY A 166 19.39 -23.67 14.66
C GLY A 166 19.48 -24.33 16.05
N LEU A 167 18.58 -23.99 16.96
CA LEU A 167 18.51 -24.60 18.30
C LEU A 167 18.11 -26.08 18.25
N ILE A 168 17.18 -26.46 17.37
CA ILE A 168 16.79 -27.87 17.18
C ILE A 168 17.95 -28.69 16.60
N GLY A 169 18.65 -28.16 15.60
CA GLY A 169 19.85 -28.81 15.03
C GLY A 169 20.96 -29.02 16.06
N ALA A 170 21.22 -28.03 16.92
CA ALA A 170 22.21 -28.13 17.99
C ALA A 170 21.81 -29.15 19.08
N ALA A 171 20.52 -29.22 19.44
CA ALA A 171 20.01 -30.17 20.43
C ALA A 171 20.07 -31.63 19.93
N LEU A 172 19.80 -31.86 18.65
CA LEU A 172 19.90 -33.20 18.04
C LEU A 172 21.36 -33.68 17.96
N ARG A 173 22.31 -32.78 17.68
CA ARG A 173 23.74 -33.11 17.62
C ARG A 173 24.34 -33.52 18.96
N LYS A 174 23.85 -32.96 20.08
CA LYS A 174 24.30 -33.32 21.44
C LYS A 174 23.79 -34.68 21.93
N ARG A 175 22.76 -35.25 21.31
CA ARG A 175 22.20 -36.56 21.70
C ARG A 175 22.87 -37.74 21.00
N GLN A 176 23.73 -37.48 20.02
CA GLN A 176 24.47 -38.50 19.26
C GLN A 176 25.97 -38.54 19.59
N ALA A 177 26.41 -37.76 20.59
CA ALA A 177 27.79 -37.75 21.10
C ALA A 177 27.86 -38.41 22.48
#